data_AF-A0A521Z432-F1
#
_entry.id   AF-A0A521Z432-F1
#
_cell.length_a   1.000
_cell.length_b   1.000
_cell.length_c   1.000
_cell.angle_alpha   90.00
_cell.angle_beta   90.00
_cell.angle_gamma   90.00
#
_symmetry.space_group_name_H-M   'P 1'
#
loop_
_entity.id
_entity.type
_entity.pdbx_description
1 polymer ?
#
loop_
_entity_poly.entity_id
_entity_poly.type
_entity_poly.pdbx_seq_one_letter_code
_entity_poly.pdbx_strand_id
1 'polypeptide(L)'
;MAVVALNWELGADWGHIARFLPIALGLRERGHEPVLLLRDLSRAHALFATHGIECLQAPLWLRQVTGLPAEINLTETLFRFGFLEPEGLMSNIAAWRALWKRIGAQLLVCDHAPTALLAARGLGQPTVVIGNSFAVPPLAAPLPPYRWWMAHGSQDGQQGTAKLLPITTVGWPSPRAASKA
;
A
#
# COMPACT_ATOMS: atom_id res chain seq x y z
N MET A 1 23.70 -5.56 6.07
CA MET A 1 22.47 -6.36 6.16
C MET A 1 21.33 -5.43 6.56
N ALA A 2 20.22 -5.41 5.82
CA ALA A 2 19.07 -4.55 6.11
C ALA A 2 17.78 -5.37 6.08
N VAL A 3 16.83 -5.08 6.98
CA VAL A 3 15.50 -5.69 6.97
C VAL A 3 14.61 -4.91 6.01
N VAL A 4 14.00 -5.63 5.05
CA VAL A 4 13.14 -5.05 4.02
C VAL A 4 11.73 -5.60 4.19
N ALA A 5 10.79 -4.73 4.57
CA ALA A 5 9.39 -5.10 4.74
C ALA A 5 8.65 -5.06 3.40
N LEU A 6 8.10 -6.19 2.98
CA LEU A 6 7.28 -6.34 1.78
C LEU A 6 5.81 -6.35 2.20
N ASN A 7 5.11 -5.23 2.01
CA ASN A 7 3.79 -4.95 2.60
C ASN A 7 2.67 -5.11 1.56
N TRP A 8 1.68 -5.95 1.87
CA TRP A 8 0.44 -6.08 1.09
C TRP A 8 -0.79 -6.05 1.98
N GLU A 9 -1.70 -5.11 1.73
CA GLU A 9 -2.83 -4.79 2.62
C GLU A 9 -4.20 -5.06 1.99
N LEU A 10 -4.40 -4.69 0.72
CA LEU A 10 -5.69 -4.74 0.04
C LEU A 10 -5.72 -5.74 -1.11
N GLY A 11 -6.92 -6.20 -1.46
CA GLY A 11 -7.14 -7.26 -2.44
C GLY A 11 -7.17 -8.66 -1.81
N ALA A 12 -7.38 -9.65 -2.67
CA ALA A 12 -7.41 -11.08 -2.35
C ALA A 12 -6.68 -11.92 -3.42
N ASP A 13 -6.02 -11.26 -4.37
CA ASP A 13 -5.49 -11.91 -5.56
C ASP A 13 -4.09 -12.45 -5.35
N TRP A 14 -3.92 -13.70 -5.79
CA TRP A 14 -2.67 -14.46 -5.75
C TRP A 14 -1.50 -13.76 -6.44
N GLY A 15 -1.78 -12.91 -7.43
CA GLY A 15 -0.77 -12.14 -8.15
C GLY A 15 0.00 -11.13 -7.29
N HIS A 16 -0.53 -10.71 -6.14
CA HIS A 16 0.19 -9.85 -5.19
C HIS A 16 1.23 -10.62 -4.39
N ILE A 17 0.92 -11.86 -4.03
CA ILE A 17 1.84 -12.71 -3.29
C ILE A 17 2.98 -13.19 -4.21
N ALA A 18 2.64 -13.63 -5.42
CA ALA A 18 3.62 -14.13 -6.39
C ALA A 18 4.66 -13.08 -6.81
N ARG A 19 4.30 -11.78 -6.86
CA ARG A 19 5.24 -10.72 -7.27
C ARG A 19 6.31 -10.43 -6.23
N PHE A 20 6.07 -10.75 -4.96
CA PHE A 20 7.07 -10.57 -3.90
C PHE A 20 8.16 -11.63 -3.90
N LEU A 21 7.90 -12.84 -4.42
CA LEU A 21 8.89 -13.91 -4.42
C LEU A 21 10.21 -13.55 -5.12
N PRO A 22 10.23 -13.11 -6.39
CA PRO A 22 11.48 -12.73 -7.04
C PRO A 22 12.18 -11.55 -6.35
N ILE A 23 11.41 -10.62 -5.76
CA ILE A 23 11.96 -9.48 -5.01
C ILE A 23 12.65 -9.98 -3.74
N ALA A 24 11.98 -10.82 -2.95
CA ALA A 24 12.53 -11.37 -1.73
C ALA A 24 13.78 -12.21 -1.99
N LEU A 25 13.77 -13.06 -3.02
CA LEU A 25 14.94 -13.85 -3.41
C LEU A 25 16.12 -12.95 -3.81
N GLY A 26 15.87 -11.95 -4.66
CA GLY A 26 16.90 -11.00 -5.07
C GLY A 26 17.47 -10.16 -3.92
N LEU A 27 16.64 -9.79 -2.93
CA LEU A 27 17.09 -9.11 -1.71
C LEU A 27 17.98 -10.02 -0.86
N ARG A 28 17.59 -11.28 -0.69
CA ARG A 28 18.35 -12.27 0.07
C ARG A 28 19.71 -12.57 -0.57
N GLU A 29 19.76 -12.73 -1.89
CA GLU A 29 21.01 -12.90 -2.65
C GLU A 29 22.00 -11.74 -2.43
N ARG A 30 21.48 -10.53 -2.14
CA ARG A 30 22.27 -9.33 -1.86
C ARG A 30 22.60 -9.16 -0.36
N GLY A 31 22.27 -10.14 0.48
CA GLY A 31 22.54 -10.10 1.93
C GLY A 31 21.56 -9.22 2.74
N HIS A 32 20.36 -9.01 2.23
CA HIS A 32 19.25 -8.38 2.96
C HIS A 32 18.27 -9.43 3.50
N GLU A 33 17.46 -9.02 4.46
CA GLU A 33 16.49 -9.86 5.14
C GLU A 33 15.07 -9.41 4.75
N PRO A 34 14.42 -10.07 3.77
CA PRO A 34 13.05 -9.76 3.41
C PRO A 34 12.06 -10.36 4.42
N VAL A 35 11.11 -9.55 4.89
CA VAL A 35 9.99 -9.97 5.73
C VAL A 35 8.70 -9.59 5.05
N LEU A 36 7.82 -10.55 4.79
CA LEU A 36 6.54 -10.30 4.14
C LEU A 36 5.47 -10.01 5.19
N LEU A 37 4.78 -8.88 5.03
CA LEU A 37 3.65 -8.47 5.86
C LEU A 37 2.39 -8.55 5.00
N LEU A 38 1.63 -9.64 5.13
CA LEU A 38 0.57 -10.01 4.20
C LEU A 38 -0.81 -9.94 4.83
N ARG A 39 -1.79 -9.45 4.08
CA ARG A 39 -3.20 -9.48 4.45
C ARG A 39 -3.72 -10.90 4.66
N ASP A 40 -3.41 -11.79 3.72
CA ASP A 40 -3.84 -13.19 3.77
C ASP A 40 -2.62 -14.11 3.73
N LEU A 41 -2.45 -14.87 4.81
CA LEU A 41 -1.37 -15.85 4.98
C LEU A 41 -1.73 -17.25 4.47
N SER A 42 -2.98 -17.50 4.07
CA SER A 42 -3.49 -18.83 3.71
C SER A 42 -2.64 -19.56 2.66
N ARG A 43 -1.92 -18.80 1.82
CA ARG A 43 -1.06 -19.33 0.76
C ARG A 43 0.42 -18.98 0.91
N ALA A 44 0.79 -18.26 1.98
CA ALA A 44 2.17 -17.83 2.19
C ALA A 44 3.12 -19.03 2.35
N HIS A 45 2.70 -20.05 3.11
CA HIS A 45 3.51 -21.23 3.35
C HIS A 45 3.89 -21.94 2.04
N ALA A 46 2.94 -22.16 1.14
CA ALA A 46 3.19 -22.86 -0.13
C ALA A 46 4.23 -22.16 -1.04
N LEU A 47 4.34 -20.84 -0.97
CA LEU A 47 5.23 -20.06 -1.83
C LEU A 47 6.59 -19.76 -1.16
N PHE A 48 6.60 -19.51 0.14
CA PHE A 48 7.77 -18.95 0.81
C PHE A 48 8.46 -19.90 1.77
N ALA A 49 7.78 -20.96 2.25
CA ALA A 49 8.36 -21.86 3.26
C ALA A 49 9.61 -22.58 2.74
N THR A 50 9.59 -23.04 1.49
CA THR A 50 10.75 -23.69 0.85
C THR A 50 11.95 -22.75 0.68
N HIS A 51 11.72 -21.44 0.81
CA HIS A 51 12.75 -20.41 0.71
C HIS A 51 13.16 -19.86 2.09
N GLY A 52 12.54 -20.32 3.18
CA GLY A 52 12.83 -19.83 4.54
C GLY A 52 12.56 -18.32 4.69
N ILE A 53 11.63 -17.76 3.92
CA ILE A 53 11.30 -16.33 4.00
C ILE A 53 10.18 -16.13 5.03
N GLU A 54 10.40 -15.25 6.00
CA GLU A 54 9.44 -14.95 7.05
C GLU A 54 8.19 -14.24 6.50
N CYS A 55 7.02 -14.71 6.92
CA CYS A 55 5.73 -14.12 6.58
C CYS A 55 4.95 -13.86 7.87
N LEU A 56 4.52 -12.62 8.07
CA LEU A 56 3.72 -12.16 9.21
C LEU A 56 2.41 -11.55 8.71
N GLN A 57 1.42 -11.53 9.60
CA GLN A 57 0.12 -10.94 9.33
C GLN A 57 0.23 -9.41 9.29
N ALA A 58 -0.25 -8.80 8.21
CA ALA A 58 -0.44 -7.35 8.12
C ALA A 58 -1.61 -6.89 9.00
N PRO A 59 -1.60 -5.64 9.52
CA PRO A 59 -2.76 -5.03 10.16
C PRO A 59 -4.02 -5.11 9.29
N LEU A 60 -5.14 -5.52 9.89
CA LEU A 60 -6.40 -5.75 9.18
C LEU A 60 -7.46 -4.74 9.63
N TRP A 61 -8.09 -4.08 8.66
CA TRP A 61 -9.40 -3.49 8.87
C TRP A 61 -10.48 -4.57 8.77
N LEU A 62 -11.05 -4.96 9.90
CA LEU A 62 -12.05 -6.05 9.97
C LEU A 62 -13.50 -5.55 9.90
N ARG A 63 -13.74 -4.26 10.14
CA ARG A 63 -15.10 -3.71 10.17
C ARG A 63 -15.68 -3.66 8.76
N GLN A 64 -16.89 -4.18 8.62
CA GLN A 64 -17.67 -4.07 7.40
C GLN A 64 -18.35 -2.70 7.35
N VAL A 65 -18.17 -1.99 6.24
CA VAL A 65 -18.88 -0.72 6.00
C VAL A 65 -20.04 -1.00 5.05
N THR A 66 -21.26 -0.73 5.50
CA THR A 66 -22.50 -0.90 4.74
C THR A 66 -23.08 0.44 4.31
N GLY A 67 -23.98 0.45 3.32
CA GLY A 67 -24.66 1.66 2.88
C GLY A 67 -23.84 2.60 1.98
N LEU A 68 -22.62 2.21 1.58
CA LEU A 68 -21.83 2.98 0.62
C LEU A 68 -22.26 2.69 -0.83
N PRO A 69 -22.21 3.69 -1.73
CA PRO A 69 -22.46 3.50 -3.15
C PRO A 69 -21.41 2.56 -3.78
N ALA A 70 -21.67 2.12 -5.01
CA ALA A 70 -20.70 1.35 -5.79
C ALA A 70 -19.39 2.13 -5.94
N GLU A 71 -18.26 1.42 -5.94
CA GLU A 71 -16.95 2.03 -6.08
C GLU A 71 -16.74 2.53 -7.51
N ILE A 72 -16.46 3.83 -7.65
CA ILE A 72 -16.22 4.45 -8.95
C ILE A 72 -14.72 4.49 -9.22
N ASN A 73 -13.92 4.81 -8.20
CA ASN A 73 -12.46 4.81 -8.25
C ASN A 73 -11.86 4.37 -6.89
N LEU A 74 -10.54 4.48 -6.75
CA LEU A 74 -9.82 4.08 -5.53
C LEU A 74 -10.28 4.81 -4.27
N THR A 75 -10.73 6.07 -4.37
CA THR A 75 -11.28 6.80 -3.22
C THR A 75 -12.44 6.05 -2.57
N GLU A 76 -13.43 5.60 -3.35
CA GLU A 76 -14.55 4.85 -2.79
C GLU A 76 -14.12 3.46 -2.28
N THR A 77 -13.13 2.83 -2.91
CA THR A 77 -12.52 1.60 -2.38
C THR A 77 -11.94 1.84 -0.98
N LEU A 78 -11.20 2.93 -0.79
CA LEU A 78 -10.59 3.27 0.51
C LEU A 78 -11.63 3.52 1.59
N PHE A 79 -12.82 4.04 1.26
CA PHE A 79 -13.89 4.22 2.23
C PHE A 79 -14.28 2.93 2.94
N ARG A 80 -14.16 1.78 2.27
CA ARG A 80 -14.43 0.46 2.85
C ARG A 80 -13.31 -0.06 3.75
N PHE A 81 -12.14 0.59 3.73
CA PHE A 81 -10.95 0.18 4.48
C PHE A 81 -10.57 1.20 5.57
N GLY A 82 -11.58 1.81 6.19
CA GLY A 82 -11.41 2.65 7.39
C GLY A 82 -11.08 4.11 7.11
N PHE A 83 -10.97 4.54 5.85
CA PHE A 83 -10.65 5.94 5.52
C PHE A 83 -11.77 6.94 5.81
N LEU A 84 -12.97 6.47 6.20
CA LEU A 84 -14.04 7.30 6.72
C LEU A 84 -14.02 7.45 8.25
N GLU A 85 -13.17 6.71 8.95
CA GLU A 85 -13.17 6.64 10.40
C GLU A 85 -11.76 6.92 10.96
N PRO A 86 -11.44 8.21 11.23
CA PRO A 86 -10.10 8.63 11.59
C PRO A 86 -9.49 7.86 12.78
N GLU A 87 -10.24 7.62 13.85
CA GLU A 87 -9.73 6.92 15.04
C GLU A 87 -9.35 5.47 14.74
N GLY A 88 -10.20 4.78 13.99
CA GLY A 88 -9.93 3.41 13.53
C GLY A 88 -8.74 3.35 12.58
N LEU A 89 -8.65 4.29 11.65
CA LEU A 89 -7.52 4.39 10.72
C LEU A 89 -6.21 4.67 11.46
N MET A 90 -6.22 5.57 12.45
CA MET A 90 -5.06 5.85 13.30
C MET A 90 -4.58 4.62 14.07
N SER A 91 -5.51 3.77 14.51
CA SER A 91 -5.16 2.50 15.16
C SER A 91 -4.42 1.55 14.21
N ASN A 92 -4.87 1.44 12.95
CA ASN A 92 -4.16 0.66 11.93
C ASN A 92 -2.79 1.26 11.56
N ILE A 93 -2.70 2.60 11.47
CA ILE A 93 -1.42 3.28 11.26
C ILE A 93 -0.44 2.97 12.38
N ALA A 94 -0.88 3.02 13.63
CA ALA A 94 -0.05 2.68 14.78
C ALA A 94 0.41 1.22 14.74
N ALA A 95 -0.48 0.30 14.35
CA ALA A 95 -0.15 -1.12 14.21
C ALA A 95 0.93 -1.37 13.14
N TRP A 96 0.82 -0.74 11.96
CA TRP A 96 1.85 -0.81 10.91
C TRP A 96 3.21 -0.32 11.42
N ARG A 97 3.24 0.85 12.06
CA ARG A 97 4.47 1.42 12.62
C ARG A 97 5.09 0.54 13.70
N ALA A 98 4.26 -0.04 14.58
CA ALA A 98 4.72 -0.95 15.61
C ALA A 98 5.33 -2.24 15.01
N LEU A 99 4.71 -2.78 13.96
CA LEU A 99 5.20 -3.97 13.26
C LEU A 99 6.56 -3.71 12.62
N TRP A 100 6.71 -2.62 11.86
CA TRP A 100 7.99 -2.23 11.27
C TRP A 100 9.08 -1.97 12.31
N LYS A 101 8.72 -1.30 13.42
CA LYS A 101 9.65 -1.08 14.54
C LYS A 101 10.12 -2.42 15.13
N ARG A 102 9.21 -3.36 15.32
CA ARG A 102 9.49 -4.66 15.95
C ARG A 102 10.43 -5.52 15.10
N ILE A 103 10.27 -5.49 13.78
CA ILE A 103 11.16 -6.21 12.85
C ILE A 103 12.39 -5.40 12.45
N GLY A 104 12.54 -4.15 12.91
CA GLY A 104 13.67 -3.30 12.54
C GLY A 104 13.71 -2.95 11.05
N ALA A 105 12.55 -2.75 10.42
CA ALA A 105 12.45 -2.48 8.98
C ALA A 105 13.17 -1.17 8.60
N GLN A 106 14.04 -1.26 7.60
CA GLN A 106 14.87 -0.17 7.08
C GLN A 106 14.43 0.30 5.69
N LEU A 107 13.70 -0.54 4.96
CA LEU A 107 13.10 -0.22 3.67
C LEU A 107 11.69 -0.81 3.64
N LEU A 108 10.73 0.00 3.18
CA LEU A 108 9.34 -0.42 3.00
C LEU A 108 9.06 -0.57 1.50
N VAL A 109 8.69 -1.76 1.07
CA VAL A 109 8.14 -1.99 -0.27
C VAL A 109 6.65 -2.21 -0.11
N CYS A 110 5.83 -1.39 -0.74
CA CYS A 110 4.38 -1.42 -0.58
C CYS A 110 3.74 -1.81 -1.91
N ASP A 111 2.91 -2.86 -1.85
CA ASP A 111 2.08 -3.29 -2.96
C ASP A 111 0.62 -3.29 -2.53
N HIS A 112 -0.21 -2.46 -3.18
CA HIS A 112 -1.62 -2.29 -2.84
C HIS A 112 -1.85 -2.14 -1.32
N ALA A 113 -1.02 -1.29 -0.68
CA ALA A 113 -0.97 -1.10 0.76
C ALA A 113 -1.15 0.37 1.17
N PRO A 114 -2.36 0.96 0.99
CA PRO A 114 -2.59 2.39 1.16
C PRO A 114 -2.49 2.87 2.61
N THR A 115 -2.94 2.09 3.60
CA THR A 115 -2.78 2.45 5.01
C THR A 115 -1.33 2.31 5.43
N ALA A 116 -0.60 1.31 4.93
CA ALA A 116 0.85 1.22 5.08
C ALA A 116 1.54 2.47 4.49
N LEU A 117 1.20 2.89 3.27
CA LEU A 117 1.76 4.11 2.68
C LEU A 117 1.47 5.37 3.50
N LEU A 118 0.26 5.47 4.04
CA LEU A 118 -0.11 6.55 4.96
C LEU A 118 0.71 6.48 6.25
N ALA A 119 0.89 5.28 6.82
CA ALA A 119 1.65 5.05 8.04
C ALA A 119 3.15 5.38 7.89
N ALA A 120 3.73 5.16 6.71
CA ALA A 120 5.13 5.45 6.40
C ALA A 120 5.43 6.97 6.41
N ARG A 121 4.41 7.83 6.24
CA ARG A 121 4.60 9.28 6.20
C ARG A 121 5.18 9.81 7.51
N GLY A 122 6.20 10.65 7.37
CA GLY A 122 6.89 11.27 8.50
C GLY A 122 7.73 10.30 9.35
N LEU A 123 7.85 9.02 8.96
CA LEU A 123 8.65 8.03 9.71
C LEU A 123 10.13 8.04 9.30
N GLY A 124 10.43 8.52 8.09
CA GLY A 124 11.79 8.66 7.56
C GLY A 124 12.33 7.41 6.84
N GLN A 125 11.63 6.27 6.91
CA GLN A 125 12.01 5.07 6.17
C GLN A 125 11.85 5.30 4.66
N PRO A 126 12.88 4.97 3.86
CA PRO A 126 12.74 4.81 2.43
C PRO A 126 11.54 3.91 2.10
N THR A 127 10.68 4.39 1.20
CA THR A 127 9.45 3.69 0.82
C THR A 127 9.36 3.61 -0.69
N VAL A 128 9.21 2.39 -1.21
CA VAL A 128 9.03 2.08 -2.62
C VAL A 128 7.61 1.57 -2.83
N VAL A 129 6.90 2.15 -3.78
CA VAL A 129 5.59 1.65 -4.21
C VAL A 129 5.79 0.79 -5.44
N ILE A 130 5.27 -0.43 -5.42
CA ILE A 130 5.20 -1.29 -6.60
C ILE A 130 3.73 -1.62 -6.88
N GLY A 131 3.41 -1.88 -8.14
CA GLY A 131 2.06 -2.24 -8.53
C GLY A 131 1.75 -1.82 -9.95
N ASN A 132 0.56 -2.19 -10.39
CA ASN A 132 -0.01 -1.73 -11.66
C ASN A 132 -0.75 -0.39 -11.46
N SER A 133 -1.25 0.18 -12.56
CA SER A 133 -2.00 1.44 -12.55
C SER A 133 -3.27 1.43 -11.70
N PHE A 134 -3.74 0.24 -11.28
CA PHE A 134 -4.86 0.11 -10.35
C PHE A 134 -4.41 0.32 -8.89
N ALA A 135 -3.31 -0.33 -8.49
CA ALA A 135 -2.78 -0.22 -7.13
C ALA A 135 -2.02 1.11 -6.89
N VAL A 136 -1.47 1.71 -7.95
CA VAL A 136 -0.75 2.98 -7.92
C VAL A 136 -1.50 3.98 -8.80
N PRO A 137 -2.46 4.74 -8.25
CA PRO A 137 -3.26 5.66 -9.04
C PRO A 137 -2.42 6.83 -9.56
N PRO A 138 -2.82 7.49 -10.66
CA PRO A 138 -2.13 8.67 -11.15
C PRO A 138 -2.21 9.83 -10.14
N LEU A 139 -1.27 10.77 -10.24
CA LEU A 139 -1.28 12.03 -9.50
C LEU A 139 -2.32 12.99 -10.10
N ALA A 140 -3.60 12.62 -9.99
CA ALA A 140 -4.74 13.40 -10.46
C ALA A 140 -5.79 13.54 -9.35
N ALA A 141 -6.50 14.66 -9.36
CA ALA A 141 -7.65 14.89 -8.48
C ALA A 141 -8.79 15.49 -9.33
N PRO A 142 -9.99 14.86 -9.37
CA PRO A 142 -10.34 13.58 -8.77
C PRO A 142 -9.58 12.40 -9.37
N LEU A 143 -9.53 11.26 -8.66
CA LEU A 143 -8.96 10.03 -9.20
C LEU A 143 -9.79 9.52 -10.39
N PRO A 144 -9.17 8.92 -11.42
CA PRO A 144 -9.89 8.44 -12.58
C PRO A 144 -10.81 7.27 -12.20
N PRO A 145 -11.99 7.17 -12.83
CA PRO A 145 -12.88 6.04 -12.62
C PRO A 145 -12.26 4.74 -13.13
N TYR A 146 -12.55 3.63 -12.47
CA TYR A 146 -12.16 2.29 -12.90
C TYR A 146 -12.72 1.95 -14.29
N ARG A 147 -13.95 2.38 -14.55
CA ARG A 147 -14.69 2.12 -15.79
C ARG A 147 -14.71 3.36 -16.68
N TRP A 148 -13.53 3.84 -17.06
CA TRP A 148 -13.34 5.06 -17.86
C TRP A 148 -14.10 5.08 -19.20
N TRP A 149 -14.50 3.91 -19.71
CA TRP A 149 -15.30 3.78 -20.94
C TRP A 149 -16.80 3.99 -20.73
N MET A 150 -17.29 4.11 -19.49
CA MET A 150 -18.69 4.41 -19.21
C MET A 150 -18.87 5.94 -19.10
N ALA A 151 -19.90 6.46 -19.76
CA ALA A 151 -20.31 7.85 -19.56
C ALA A 151 -20.79 8.01 -18.12
N HIS A 152 -19.96 8.59 -17.25
CA HIS A 152 -20.36 8.96 -15.90
C HIS A 152 -21.29 10.17 -16.02
N GLY A 153 -22.60 9.91 -16.07
CA GLY A 153 -23.62 10.96 -16.08
C GLY A 153 -23.47 11.89 -14.87
N SER A 154 -23.26 13.17 -15.15
CA SER A 154 -23.60 14.35 -14.33
C SER A 154 -23.50 14.25 -12.79
N GLN A 155 -22.51 14.96 -12.26
CA GLN A 155 -22.47 15.73 -10.99
C GLN A 155 -22.48 15.03 -9.61
N ASP A 156 -22.96 13.79 -9.43
CA ASP A 156 -23.03 13.21 -8.06
C ASP A 156 -21.74 12.55 -7.55
N GLY A 157 -20.82 12.15 -8.44
CA GLY A 157 -19.58 11.45 -8.04
C GLY A 157 -18.41 12.35 -7.59
N GLN A 158 -18.53 13.67 -7.70
CA GLN A 158 -17.39 14.59 -7.47
C GLN A 158 -17.20 15.01 -6.00
N GLN A 159 -18.18 14.79 -5.13
CA GLN A 159 -18.17 15.34 -3.77
C GLN A 159 -17.24 14.61 -2.78
N GLY A 160 -16.80 13.38 -3.08
CA GLY A 160 -15.95 12.58 -2.17
C GLY A 160 -14.46 12.97 -2.13
N THR A 161 -13.98 13.74 -3.10
CA THR A 161 -12.54 13.90 -3.35
C THR A 161 -11.84 14.96 -2.51
N ALA A 162 -12.58 15.86 -1.86
CA ALA A 162 -12.02 16.96 -1.08
C ALA A 162 -11.48 16.56 0.31
N LYS A 163 -11.68 15.31 0.77
CA LYS A 163 -11.35 14.88 2.15
C LYS A 163 -10.15 13.95 2.28
N LEU A 164 -9.63 13.39 1.19
CA LEU A 164 -8.46 12.51 1.24
C LEU A 164 -7.21 13.30 0.87
N LEU A 165 -6.29 13.45 1.83
CA LEU A 165 -4.93 13.90 1.55
C LEU A 165 -4.35 12.99 0.47
N PRO A 166 -3.61 13.51 -0.53
CA PRO A 166 -3.02 12.66 -1.56
C PRO A 166 -2.12 11.65 -0.88
N ILE A 167 -2.44 10.35 -0.87
CA ILE A 167 -1.70 9.28 -0.15
C ILE A 167 -0.43 8.87 -0.91
N THR A 168 -0.37 9.15 -2.22
CA THR A 168 0.67 8.67 -3.14
C THR A 168 1.86 9.61 -3.34
N THR A 169 1.88 10.79 -2.72
CA THR A 169 3.05 11.68 -2.81
C THR A 169 4.21 11.14 -1.97
N VAL A 170 5.03 10.28 -2.57
CA VAL A 170 6.43 10.12 -2.17
C VAL A 170 7.17 11.31 -2.75
N GLY A 171 7.61 12.22 -1.88
CA GLY A 171 8.38 13.40 -2.28
C GLY A 171 9.74 12.97 -2.81
N TRP A 172 9.86 12.83 -4.12
CA TRP A 172 11.17 12.84 -4.76
C TRP A 172 11.67 14.30 -4.73
N PRO A 173 12.87 14.59 -4.20
CA PRO A 173 13.42 15.93 -4.34
C PRO A 173 13.59 16.22 -5.83
N SER A 174 12.99 17.33 -6.28
CA SER A 174 13.21 17.89 -7.61
C SER A 174 14.72 17.88 -7.91
N PRO A 175 15.17 17.36 -9.07
CA PRO A 175 16.56 17.55 -9.47
C PRO A 175 16.75 19.04 -9.68
N ARG A 176 17.30 19.73 -8.68
CA ARG A 176 17.83 21.07 -8.86
C ARG A 176 18.82 20.98 -10.00
N ALA A 177 18.56 21.77 -11.03
CA ALA A 177 19.44 21.96 -12.16
C ALA A 177 20.88 22.12 -11.65
N ALA A 178 21.75 21.21 -12.09
CA ALA A 178 23.18 21.38 -11.96
C ALA A 178 23.53 22.78 -12.49
N SER A 179 24.03 23.65 -11.62
CA SER A 179 24.62 24.91 -12.05
C SER A 179 25.77 24.57 -12.98
N LYS A 180 25.66 24.99 -14.24
CA LYS A 180 26.82 25.09 -15.10
C LYS A 180 27.76 26.12 -14.51
N ALA A 181 29.04 25.75 -14.48
CA ALA A 181 30.19 26.62 -14.28
C ALA A 181 30.17 27.80 -15.27
#